data_AF-A0A6M0G8X0-F1
#
_entry.id   AF-A0A6M0G8X0-F1
#
_cell.length_a   1.000
_cell.length_b   1.000
_cell.length_c   1.000
_cell.angle_alpha   90.00
_cell.angle_beta   90.00
_cell.angle_gamma   90.00
#
_symmetry.space_group_name_H-M   'P 1'
#
loop_
_entity.id
_entity.type
_entity.pdbx_description
1 polymer ?
#
loop_
_entity_poly.entity_id
_entity_poly.type
_entity_poly.pdbx_seq_one_letter_code
_entity_poly.pdbx_strand_id
1 'polypeptide(L)'
;MAWTIGHRLQGDKYRIEKVLGEGGFGITYKALHVLFNEPVVIKTPNEKLQNDPEYPKFVRRFIKEGQQLAKLAKARHPHIVRVSDLFEEAGLPCLVMDFIAGESLFDVVRRQGALPEVVAVNYIR
;
A
#
# COMPACT_ATOMS: atom_id res chain seq x y z
N MET A 1 3.26 -4.70 16.13
CA MET A 1 2.76 -6.05 15.84
C MET A 1 1.97 -6.00 14.54
N ALA A 2 2.09 -6.99 13.64
CA ALA A 2 1.32 -6.98 12.39
C ALA A 2 -0.17 -7.24 12.69
N TRP A 3 -1.08 -6.52 12.04
CA TRP A 3 -2.51 -6.78 12.20
C TRP A 3 -2.88 -8.13 11.58
N THR A 4 -3.72 -8.88 12.28
CA THR A 4 -4.15 -10.23 11.87
C THR A 4 -5.42 -10.18 11.04
N ILE A 5 -5.73 -11.31 10.39
CA ILE A 5 -6.97 -11.46 9.63
C ILE A 5 -8.18 -11.20 10.55
N GLY A 6 -9.13 -10.41 10.06
CA GLY A 6 -10.34 -10.03 10.80
C GLY A 6 -10.18 -8.82 11.71
N HIS A 7 -8.95 -8.34 11.94
CA HIS A 7 -8.71 -7.12 12.71
C HIS A 7 -9.41 -5.92 12.03
N ARG A 8 -10.05 -5.07 12.83
CA ARG A 8 -10.82 -3.93 12.35
C ARG A 8 -10.10 -2.62 12.67
N LEU A 9 -10.08 -1.71 11.70
CA LEU A 9 -9.37 -0.43 11.78
C LEU A 9 -10.35 0.73 11.53
N GLN A 10 -10.01 1.90 12.06
CA GLN A 10 -10.74 3.15 11.90
C GLN A 10 -12.24 3.01 12.23
N GLY A 11 -12.54 2.51 13.43
CA GLY A 11 -13.93 2.34 13.88
C GLY A 11 -14.75 1.42 12.98
N ASP A 12 -14.22 0.23 12.70
CA ASP A 12 -14.84 -0.81 11.86
C ASP A 12 -15.00 -0.50 10.37
N LYS A 13 -14.46 0.63 9.89
CA LYS A 13 -14.51 0.98 8.47
C LYS A 13 -13.72 0.01 7.60
N TYR A 14 -12.57 -0.48 8.08
CA TYR A 14 -11.73 -1.43 7.37
C TYR A 14 -11.55 -2.73 8.15
N ARG A 15 -11.54 -3.86 7.44
CA ARG A 15 -11.23 -5.18 8.02
C ARG A 15 -10.07 -5.83 7.29
N ILE A 16 -9.00 -6.18 8.00
CA ILE A 16 -7.83 -6.85 7.43
C ILE A 16 -8.19 -8.23 6.91
N GLU A 17 -7.78 -8.55 5.68
CA GLU A 17 -7.99 -9.86 5.06
C GLU A 17 -6.71 -10.70 5.02
N LYS A 18 -5.56 -10.09 4.70
CA LYS A 18 -4.23 -10.74 4.70
C LYS A 18 -3.09 -9.74 4.57
N VAL A 19 -1.89 -10.17 4.90
CA VAL A 19 -0.64 -9.46 4.54
C VAL A 19 -0.34 -9.71 3.07
N LEU A 20 -0.07 -8.65 2.30
CA LEU A 20 0.41 -8.70 0.91
C LEU A 20 1.93 -8.67 0.82
N GLY A 21 2.59 -8.00 1.76
CA GLY A 21 4.04 -7.97 1.85
C GLY A 21 4.51 -7.27 3.11
N GLU A 22 5.62 -7.77 3.65
CA GLU A 22 6.37 -7.14 4.74
C GLU A 22 7.78 -6.86 4.23
N GLY A 23 8.13 -5.58 4.14
CA GLY A 23 9.47 -5.12 3.79
C GLY A 23 10.11 -4.38 4.96
N GLY A 24 11.35 -3.94 4.80
CA GLY A 24 12.07 -3.20 5.84
C GLY A 24 11.26 -2.01 6.37
N PHE A 25 10.70 -1.18 5.49
CA PHE A 25 10.06 0.08 5.92
C PHE A 25 8.59 -0.03 6.32
N GLY A 26 7.89 -1.14 6.02
CA GLY A 26 6.45 -1.18 6.24
C GLY A 26 5.80 -2.52 5.92
N ILE A 27 4.55 -2.63 6.38
CA ILE A 27 3.67 -3.76 6.12
C ILE A 27 2.53 -3.29 5.22
N THR A 28 2.24 -4.09 4.19
CA THR A 28 1.15 -3.85 3.26
C THR A 28 0.10 -4.95 3.44
N TYR A 29 -1.14 -4.55 3.66
CA TYR A 29 -2.28 -5.44 3.89
C TYR A 29 -3.29 -5.30 2.76
N LYS A 30 -3.95 -6.42 2.42
CA LYS A 30 -5.25 -6.38 1.78
C LYS A 30 -6.30 -6.26 2.88
N ALA A 31 -7.24 -5.36 2.70
CA ALA A 31 -8.36 -5.16 3.61
C ALA A 31 -9.67 -4.99 2.82
N LEU A 32 -10.79 -5.11 3.51
CA LEU A 32 -12.12 -4.82 2.99
C LEU A 32 -12.58 -3.49 3.58
N HIS A 33 -12.98 -2.54 2.73
CA HIS A 33 -13.79 -1.41 3.18
C HIS A 33 -15.20 -1.92 3.46
N VAL A 34 -15.60 -1.98 4.73
CA VAL A 34 -16.79 -2.72 5.17
C VAL A 34 -18.09 -2.14 4.60
N LEU A 35 -18.24 -0.81 4.62
CA LEU A 35 -19.48 -0.15 4.16
C LEU A 35 -19.69 -0.25 2.64
N PHE A 36 -18.61 -0.12 1.86
CA PHE A 36 -18.68 -0.22 0.40
C PHE A 36 -18.53 -1.66 -0.12
N ASN A 37 -18.13 -2.59 0.75
CA ASN A 37 -17.82 -3.97 0.40
C ASN A 37 -16.79 -4.08 -0.74
N GLU A 38 -15.78 -3.21 -0.72
CA GLU A 38 -14.74 -3.14 -1.75
C GLU A 38 -13.35 -3.46 -1.18
N PRO A 39 -12.50 -4.19 -1.94
CA PRO A 39 -11.13 -4.45 -1.51
C PRO A 39 -10.29 -3.18 -1.60
N VAL A 40 -9.47 -2.96 -0.58
CA VAL A 40 -8.48 -1.88 -0.50
C VAL A 40 -7.14 -2.44 -0.06
N VAL A 41 -6.09 -1.63 -0.25
CA VAL A 41 -4.78 -1.89 0.32
C VAL A 41 -4.51 -0.88 1.43
N ILE A 42 -4.01 -1.36 2.56
CA ILE A 42 -3.57 -0.51 3.67
C ILE A 42 -2.08 -0.73 3.86
N LYS A 43 -1.30 0.34 3.78
CA LYS A 43 0.14 0.31 4.07
C LYS A 43 0.42 1.08 5.35
N THR A 44 1.33 0.58 6.18
CA THR A 44 1.73 1.20 7.44
C THR A 44 3.22 0.96 7.70
N PRO A 45 3.93 1.86 8.40
CA PRO A 45 5.30 1.60 8.87
C PRO A 45 5.39 0.34 9.73
N ASN A 46 6.53 -0.35 9.68
CA ASN A 46 6.74 -1.54 10.49
C ASN A 46 7.12 -1.14 11.92
N GLU A 47 6.22 -1.31 12.87
CA GLU A 47 6.45 -1.00 14.29
C GLU A 47 7.68 -1.74 14.87
N LYS A 48 8.10 -2.89 14.28
CA LYS A 48 9.32 -3.59 14.71
C LYS A 48 10.58 -2.71 14.58
N LEU A 49 10.55 -1.69 13.72
CA LEU A 49 11.64 -0.73 13.54
C LEU A 49 11.52 0.51 14.42
N GLN A 50 10.56 0.60 15.35
CA GLN A 50 10.35 1.81 16.15
C GLN A 50 11.58 2.28 16.94
N ASN A 51 12.48 1.35 17.28
CA ASN A 51 13.73 1.63 18.00
C ASN A 51 14.89 2.03 17.07
N ASP A 52 14.70 1.96 15.75
CA ASP A 52 15.68 2.43 14.78
C ASP A 52 15.76 3.97 14.82
N PRO A 53 16.95 4.58 14.98
CA PRO A 53 17.10 6.04 14.99
C PRO A 53 16.54 6.74 13.74
N GLU A 54 16.50 6.05 12.59
CA GLU A 54 15.96 6.58 11.34
C GLU A 54 14.44 6.38 11.21
N TYR A 55 13.79 5.62 12.11
CA TYR A 55 12.35 5.35 12.06
C TYR A 55 11.48 6.62 11.97
N PRO A 56 11.70 7.67 12.79
CA PRO A 56 10.91 8.89 12.67
C PRO A 56 11.04 9.56 11.30
N LYS A 57 12.22 9.44 10.65
CA LYS A 57 12.45 9.97 9.31
C LYS A 57 11.72 9.14 8.25
N PHE A 58 11.67 7.81 8.39
CA PHE A 58 10.89 6.95 7.52
C PHE A 58 9.39 7.23 7.64
N VAL A 59 8.88 7.38 8.86
CA VAL A 59 7.48 7.75 9.10
C VAL A 59 7.14 9.10 8.45
N ARG A 60 8.00 10.11 8.60
CA ARG A 60 7.82 11.42 7.93
C ARG A 60 7.80 11.30 6.40
N ARG A 61 8.68 10.49 5.81
CA ARG A 61 8.72 10.25 4.36
C ARG A 61 7.46 9.52 3.89
N PHE A 62 7.04 8.49 4.61
CA PHE A 62 5.81 7.74 4.33
C PHE A 62 4.58 8.65 4.25
N ILE A 63 4.39 9.51 5.26
CA ILE A 63 3.28 10.48 5.29
C ILE A 63 3.37 11.44 4.09
N LYS A 64 4.58 11.97 3.81
CA LYS A 64 4.81 12.91 2.71
C LYS A 64 4.50 12.28 1.35
N GLU A 65 4.93 11.04 1.12
CA GLU A 65 4.64 10.27 -0.09
C GLU A 65 3.13 10.04 -0.26
N GLY A 66 2.45 9.61 0.82
CA GLY A 66 1.00 9.45 0.82
C GLY A 66 0.25 10.72 0.45
N GLN A 67 0.66 11.87 1.00
CA GLN A 67 0.09 13.18 0.65
C GLN A 67 0.37 13.59 -0.81
N GLN A 68 1.54 13.25 -1.36
CA GLN A 68 1.86 13.50 -2.76
C GLN A 68 0.99 12.65 -3.69
N LEU A 69 0.83 11.36 -3.39
CA LEU A 69 -0.06 10.46 -4.13
C LEU A 69 -1.52 10.91 -4.05
N ALA A 70 -1.99 11.36 -2.88
CA ALA A 70 -3.33 11.91 -2.72
C ALA A 70 -3.57 13.18 -3.57
N LYS A 71 -2.52 14.02 -3.78
CA LYS A 71 -2.61 15.17 -4.70
C LYS A 71 -2.72 14.71 -6.16
N LEU A 72 -1.92 13.72 -6.57
CA LEU A 72 -1.95 13.15 -7.92
C LEU A 72 -3.28 12.46 -8.23
N ALA A 73 -3.89 11.83 -7.22
CA ALA A 73 -5.21 11.20 -7.32
C ALA A 73 -6.33 12.18 -7.74
N LYS A 74 -6.18 13.49 -7.50
CA LYS A 74 -7.18 14.50 -7.92
C LYS A 74 -7.33 14.59 -9.44
N ALA A 75 -6.27 14.34 -10.19
CA ALA A 75 -6.28 14.33 -11.65
C ALA A 75 -6.64 12.96 -12.27
N ARG A 76 -6.85 11.92 -11.43
CA ARG A 76 -7.18 10.54 -11.84
C ARG A 76 -6.35 10.04 -13.03
N HIS A 77 -5.05 9.84 -12.82
CA HIS A 77 -4.18 9.24 -13.84
C HIS A 77 -4.33 7.71 -13.86
N PRO A 78 -4.55 7.07 -15.02
CA PRO A 78 -4.85 5.63 -15.11
C PRO A 78 -3.70 4.72 -14.65
N HIS A 79 -2.45 5.21 -14.67
CA HIS A 79 -1.25 4.46 -14.30
C HIS A 79 -0.68 4.80 -12.91
N ILE A 80 -1.42 5.58 -12.10
CA ILE A 80 -1.00 5.93 -10.73
C ILE A 80 -2.06 5.41 -9.77
N VAL A 81 -1.63 4.61 -8.78
CA VAL A 81 -2.53 4.11 -7.74
C VAL A 81 -3.16 5.29 -6.99
N ARG A 82 -4.47 5.21 -6.79
CA ARG A 82 -5.21 6.23 -6.06
C ARG A 82 -5.04 5.99 -4.56
N VAL A 83 -4.74 7.07 -3.84
CA VAL A 83 -4.88 7.12 -2.38
C VAL A 83 -6.26 7.66 -2.05
N SER A 84 -7.00 6.95 -1.21
CA SER A 84 -8.37 7.29 -0.81
C SER A 84 -8.46 7.82 0.62
N ASP A 85 -7.52 7.45 1.49
CA ASP A 85 -7.51 7.87 2.89
C ASP A 85 -6.09 7.84 3.47
N LEU A 86 -5.87 8.64 4.52
CA LEU A 86 -4.67 8.63 5.34
C LEU A 86 -5.10 8.91 6.79
N PHE A 87 -4.99 7.90 7.64
CA PHE A 87 -5.44 7.96 9.04
C PHE A 87 -4.36 7.42 9.98
N GLU A 88 -4.62 7.47 11.29
CA GLU A 88 -3.76 6.89 12.31
C GLU A 88 -4.49 5.77 13.03
N GLU A 89 -3.80 4.65 13.26
CA GLU A 89 -4.30 3.53 14.06
C GLU A 89 -3.20 3.10 15.04
N ALA A 90 -3.52 3.07 16.34
CA ALA A 90 -2.56 2.70 17.39
C ALA A 90 -1.21 3.46 17.28
N GLY A 91 -1.24 4.74 16.91
CA GLY A 91 -0.03 5.57 16.76
C GLY A 91 0.74 5.36 15.44
N LEU A 92 0.22 4.54 14.52
CA LEU A 92 0.84 4.27 13.21
C LEU A 92 0.04 4.93 12.07
N PRO A 93 0.69 5.69 11.18
CA PRO A 93 0.01 6.23 10.01
C PRO A 93 -0.32 5.12 9.00
N CYS A 94 -1.55 5.14 8.52
CA CYS A 94 -2.14 4.15 7.64
C CYS A 94 -2.55 4.80 6.33
N LEU A 95 -1.92 4.39 5.22
CA LEU A 95 -2.27 4.86 3.88
C LEU A 95 -3.22 3.86 3.21
N VAL A 96 -4.41 4.32 2.83
CA VAL A 96 -5.40 3.52 2.11
C VAL A 96 -5.31 3.81 0.64
N MET A 97 -5.16 2.77 -0.16
CA MET A 97 -5.02 2.85 -1.61
C MET A 97 -5.90 1.82 -2.31
N ASP A 98 -6.18 2.07 -3.60
CA ASP A 98 -6.96 1.14 -4.41
C ASP A 98 -6.26 -0.22 -4.51
N PHE A 99 -7.02 -1.31 -4.38
CA PHE A 99 -6.50 -2.65 -4.62
C PHE A 99 -6.46 -2.91 -6.14
N ILE A 100 -5.26 -3.02 -6.69
CA ILE A 100 -5.06 -3.37 -8.09
C ILE A 100 -4.95 -4.89 -8.21
N ALA A 101 -5.95 -5.51 -8.83
CA ALA A 101 -5.93 -6.94 -9.11
C ALA A 101 -4.92 -7.25 -10.23
N GLY A 102 -4.07 -8.25 -10.01
CA GLY A 102 -3.05 -8.67 -10.98
C GLY A 102 -1.76 -9.13 -10.31
N GLU A 103 -0.70 -9.20 -11.10
CA GLU A 103 0.65 -9.52 -10.68
C GLU A 103 1.57 -8.31 -10.89
N SER A 104 2.63 -8.19 -10.09
CA SER A 104 3.62 -7.13 -10.30
C SER A 104 4.48 -7.43 -11.53
N LEU A 105 4.98 -6.40 -12.20
CA LEU A 105 5.92 -6.59 -13.33
C LEU A 105 7.16 -7.40 -12.91
N PHE A 106 7.60 -7.26 -11.66
CA PHE A 106 8.67 -8.05 -11.07
C PHE A 106 8.33 -9.55 -11.07
N ASP A 107 7.13 -9.92 -10.64
CA ASP A 107 6.68 -11.32 -10.62
C ASP A 107 6.54 -11.90 -12.03
N VAL A 108 6.04 -11.10 -12.98
CA VAL A 108 5.96 -11.46 -14.40
C VAL A 108 7.35 -11.82 -14.93
N VAL A 109 8.32 -10.92 -14.75
CA VAL A 109 9.70 -11.11 -15.23
C VAL A 109 10.38 -12.28 -14.52
N ARG A 110 10.17 -12.42 -13.20
CA ARG A 110 10.72 -13.55 -12.44
C ARG A 110 10.21 -14.90 -12.95
N ARG A 111 8.94 -14.97 -13.36
CA ARG A 111 8.30 -16.19 -13.84
C ARG A 111 8.61 -16.50 -15.30
N GLN A 112 8.69 -15.50 -16.16
CA GLN A 112 8.78 -15.66 -17.63
C GLN A 112 10.17 -15.37 -18.20
N GLY A 113 11.07 -14.79 -17.41
CA GLY A 113 12.33 -14.23 -17.89
C GLY A 113 12.15 -12.83 -18.48
N ALA A 114 13.15 -12.38 -19.24
CA ALA A 114 13.11 -11.08 -19.89
C ALA A 114 11.92 -10.98 -20.86
N LEU A 115 11.17 -9.88 -20.77
CA LEU A 115 10.07 -9.62 -21.70
C LEU A 115 10.60 -9.27 -23.09
N PRO A 116 9.94 -9.70 -24.17
CA PRO A 116 10.24 -9.21 -25.51
C PRO A 116 10.17 -7.68 -25.56
N GLU A 117 11.09 -7.05 -26.28
CA GLU A 117 11.19 -5.58 -26.36
C GLU A 117 9.85 -4.91 -26.72
N VAL A 118 9.13 -5.48 -27.70
CA VAL A 118 7.81 -5.00 -28.14
C VAL A 118 6.78 -4.94 -27.02
N VAL A 119 6.88 -5.83 -26.02
CA VAL A 119 6.01 -5.84 -24.84
C VAL A 119 6.54 -4.86 -23.79
N ALA A 120 7.85 -4.87 -23.53
CA ALA A 120 8.49 -4.04 -22.51
C ALA A 120 8.28 -2.54 -22.74
N VAL A 121 8.35 -2.09 -24.00
CA VAL A 121 8.16 -0.68 -24.38
C VAL A 121 6.80 -0.14 -23.95
N ASN A 122 5.75 -0.97 -23.86
CA ASN A 122 4.42 -0.52 -23.43
C ASN A 122 4.35 -0.15 -21.94
N TYR A 123 5.32 -0.56 -21.12
CA TYR A 123 5.38 -0.20 -19.69
C TYR A 123 6.21 1.06 -19.39
N ILE A 124 6.91 1.61 -20.39
CA ILE A 124 7.83 2.74 -20.24
C ILE A 124 7.27 4.04 -20.86
N ARG A 125 6.25 3.92 -21.71
CA ARG A 125 5.57 5.05 -22.37
C ARG A 125 4.76 5.90 -21.40
#